data_AF-A0A9K3NER5-F1
#
_entry.id   AF-A0A9K3NER5-F1
#
_cell.length_a   1.000
_cell.length_b   1.000
_cell.length_c   1.000
_cell.angle_alpha   90.00
_cell.angle_beta   90.00
_cell.angle_gamma   90.00
#
_symmetry.space_group_name_H-M   'P 1'
#
loop_
_entity.id
_entity.type
_entity.pdbx_description
1 polymer ?
#
loop_
_entity_poly.entity_id
_entity_poly.type
_entity_poly.pdbx_seq_one_letter_code
_entity_poly.pdbx_strand_id
1 'polypeptide(L)'
;MKKVLSNVDGLTEEVLDEVVNGFLRDAKDNLLEEKGWDEPFSAYIVSKTVINAYTRVLAKKYPSFRINSVNPGFTKTVMTHYQGIYTPDEAAKGPVRLALIPDEGPSGRFFFQTEETNF
;
A
#
# COMPACT_ATOMS: atom_id res chain seq x y z
N MET A 1 13.14 6.83 -1.69
CA MET A 1 12.03 5.93 -1.28
C MET A 1 12.07 4.54 -1.94
N LYS A 2 11.88 4.42 -3.27
CA LYS A 2 11.72 3.11 -3.97
C LYS A 2 12.83 2.08 -3.63
N LYS A 3 14.10 2.50 -3.64
CA LYS A 3 15.26 1.63 -3.29
C LYS A 3 15.24 1.11 -1.85
N VAL A 4 14.76 1.92 -0.90
CA VAL A 4 14.66 1.55 0.53
C VAL A 4 13.56 0.52 0.71
N LEU A 5 12.37 0.81 0.17
CA LEU A 5 11.19 -0.05 0.32
C LEU A 5 11.24 -1.33 -0.53
N SER A 6 12.10 -1.38 -1.56
CA SER A 6 12.35 -2.61 -2.33
C SER A 6 13.22 -3.63 -1.59
N ASN A 7 13.97 -3.22 -0.56
CA ASN A 7 14.81 -4.13 0.22
C ASN A 7 13.98 -4.94 1.22
N VAL A 8 13.47 -6.08 0.76
CA VAL A 8 12.58 -6.96 1.51
C VAL A 8 13.14 -7.38 2.86
N ASP A 9 14.41 -7.79 2.89
CA ASP A 9 15.01 -8.41 4.06
C ASP A 9 15.32 -7.40 5.17
N GLY A 10 15.53 -6.14 4.78
CA GLY A 10 15.79 -5.02 5.69
C GLY A 10 14.55 -4.20 6.07
N LEU A 11 13.34 -4.58 5.66
CA LEU A 11 12.13 -3.86 6.01
C LEU A 11 11.78 -4.05 7.49
N THR A 12 11.71 -2.94 8.23
CA THR A 12 11.26 -2.86 9.63
C THR A 12 10.32 -1.67 9.83
N GLU A 13 9.61 -1.63 10.95
CA GLU A 13 8.71 -0.51 11.29
C GLU A 13 9.50 0.82 11.37
N GLU A 14 10.71 0.79 11.91
CA GLU A 14 11.60 1.96 12.03
C GLU A 14 12.01 2.51 10.66
N VAL A 15 12.35 1.65 9.71
CA VAL A 15 12.68 2.07 8.33
C VAL A 15 11.47 2.73 7.66
N LEU A 16 10.25 2.24 7.93
CA LEU A 16 9.03 2.84 7.40
C LEU A 16 8.75 4.21 8.02
N ASP A 17 8.92 4.33 9.34
CA ASP A 17 8.78 5.60 10.06
C ASP A 17 9.81 6.63 9.57
N GLU A 18 11.04 6.23 9.31
CA GLU A 18 12.06 7.12 8.72
C GLU A 18 11.62 7.67 7.36
N VAL A 19 11.03 6.83 6.51
CA VAL A 19 10.51 7.25 5.19
C VAL A 19 9.35 8.23 5.36
N VAL A 20 8.38 7.94 6.23
CA VAL A 20 7.23 8.82 6.47
C VAL A 20 7.68 10.15 7.06
N ASN A 21 8.53 10.13 8.08
CA ASN A 21 9.04 11.35 8.70
C ASN A 21 9.92 12.17 7.76
N GLY A 22 10.69 11.51 6.88
CA GLY A 22 11.44 12.16 5.81
C GLY A 22 10.52 12.91 4.86
N PHE A 23 9.49 12.24 4.35
CA PHE A 23 8.49 12.89 3.50
C PHE A 23 7.81 14.08 4.20
N LEU A 24 7.38 13.92 5.46
CA LEU A 24 6.70 14.99 6.19
C LEU A 24 7.59 16.22 6.41
N ARG A 25 8.89 16.02 6.68
CA ARG A 25 9.85 17.14 6.77
C ARG A 25 10.00 17.85 5.43
N ASP A 26 10.26 17.10 4.36
CA ASP A 26 10.45 17.68 3.03
C ASP A 26 9.18 18.37 2.51
N ALA A 27 8.00 17.83 2.82
CA ALA A 27 6.71 18.45 2.50
C ALA A 27 6.53 19.79 3.24
N LYS A 28 6.86 19.83 4.54
CA LYS A 28 6.77 21.04 5.36
C LYS A 28 7.70 22.15 4.86
N ASP A 29 8.88 21.77 4.37
CA ASP A 29 9.89 22.70 3.88
C ASP A 29 9.73 23.02 2.38
N ASN A 30 8.66 22.53 1.73
CA ASN A 30 8.36 22.71 0.31
C ASN A 30 9.47 22.20 -0.63
N LEU A 31 10.06 21.05 -0.29
CA LEU A 31 11.19 20.43 -1.00
C LEU A 31 10.78 19.17 -1.78
N LEU A 32 9.50 18.97 -2.08
CA LEU A 32 9.01 17.73 -2.67
C LEU A 32 9.65 17.43 -4.04
N GLU A 33 9.61 18.41 -4.95
CA GLU A 33 10.23 18.32 -6.27
C GLU A 33 11.75 18.18 -6.17
N GLU A 34 12.40 19.01 -5.34
CA GLU A 34 13.86 19.01 -5.16
C GLU A 34 14.37 17.65 -4.65
N LYS A 35 13.64 17.02 -3.72
CA LYS A 35 13.98 15.72 -3.15
C LYS A 35 13.49 14.55 -3.99
N GLY A 36 12.83 14.81 -5.12
CA GLY A 36 12.38 13.80 -6.07
C GLY A 36 11.25 12.92 -5.55
N TRP A 37 10.35 13.48 -4.73
CA TRP A 37 9.11 12.79 -4.35
C TRP A 37 8.16 12.72 -5.55
N ASP A 38 7.46 11.58 -5.73
CA ASP A 38 6.56 11.38 -6.86
C ASP A 38 5.37 12.37 -6.77
N GLU A 39 5.12 13.16 -7.83
CA GLU A 39 4.00 14.11 -7.93
C GLU A 39 3.19 13.89 -9.22
N PRO A 40 1.89 14.26 -9.26
CA PRO A 40 1.05 14.78 -8.17
C PRO A 40 0.62 13.70 -7.15
N PHE A 41 -0.03 14.11 -6.06
CA PHE A 41 -0.55 13.22 -4.99
C PHE A 41 0.51 12.48 -4.17
N SER A 42 1.68 13.10 -4.01
CA SER A 42 2.83 12.57 -3.26
C SER A 42 2.46 11.97 -1.91
N ALA A 43 1.68 12.67 -1.08
CA ALA A 43 1.25 12.17 0.22
C ALA A 43 0.45 10.86 0.13
N TYR A 44 -0.46 10.75 -0.85
CA TYR A 44 -1.24 9.53 -1.07
C TYR A 44 -0.32 8.39 -1.53
N ILE A 45 0.54 8.65 -2.52
CA ILE A 45 1.50 7.67 -3.07
C ILE A 45 2.41 7.14 -1.95
N VAL A 46 3.02 8.03 -1.15
CA VAL A 46 3.87 7.66 -0.03
C VAL A 46 3.09 6.82 0.98
N SER A 47 1.90 7.26 1.38
CA SER A 47 1.08 6.52 2.37
C SER A 47 0.75 5.09 1.93
N LYS A 48 0.37 4.89 0.66
CA LYS A 48 0.00 3.57 0.13
C LYS A 48 1.22 2.68 -0.12
N THR A 49 2.34 3.27 -0.54
CA THR A 49 3.60 2.54 -0.68
C THR A 49 4.10 2.05 0.68
N VAL A 50 4.01 2.88 1.72
CA VAL A 50 4.39 2.50 3.10
C VAL A 50 3.44 1.44 3.66
N ILE A 51 2.12 1.54 3.46
CA ILE A 51 1.17 0.49 3.87
C ILE A 51 1.47 -0.86 3.19
N ASN A 52 1.80 -0.84 1.90
CA ASN A 52 2.19 -2.04 1.17
C ASN A 52 3.46 -2.68 1.76
N ALA A 53 4.47 -1.87 2.09
CA ALA A 53 5.67 -2.36 2.75
C ALA A 53 5.38 -2.88 4.18
N TYR A 54 4.55 -2.17 4.94
CA TYR A 54 4.15 -2.56 6.30
C TYR A 54 3.37 -3.89 6.32
N THR A 55 2.54 -4.14 5.31
CA THR A 55 1.84 -5.42 5.13
C THR A 55 2.84 -6.59 5.14
N ARG A 56 4.00 -6.43 4.50
CA ARG A 56 5.05 -7.46 4.47
C ARG A 56 5.75 -7.63 5.81
N VAL A 57 6.02 -6.52 6.50
CA VAL A 57 6.57 -6.52 7.86
C VAL A 57 5.66 -7.30 8.80
N LEU A 58 4.35 -7.00 8.76
CA LEU A 58 3.34 -7.67 9.59
C LEU A 58 3.20 -9.15 9.23
N ALA A 59 3.16 -9.50 7.94
CA ALA A 59 3.06 -10.90 7.52
C ALA A 59 4.25 -11.75 8.01
N LYS A 60 5.46 -11.17 8.02
CA LYS A 60 6.66 -11.83 8.58
C LYS A 60 6.59 -11.95 10.11
N LYS A 61 6.10 -10.91 10.79
CA LYS A 61 5.97 -10.86 12.25
C LYS A 61 4.90 -11.82 12.79
N TYR A 62 3.82 -12.04 12.03
CA TYR A 62 2.67 -12.85 12.43
C TYR A 62 2.39 -13.97 11.41
N PRO A 63 3.20 -15.04 11.38
CA PRO A 63 3.11 -16.09 10.36
C PRO A 63 1.83 -16.94 10.43
N SER A 64 1.03 -16.85 11.51
CA SER A 64 -0.30 -17.47 11.59
C SER A 64 -1.36 -16.64 10.87
N PHE A 65 -1.21 -15.32 10.80
CA PHE A 65 -2.19 -14.43 10.16
C PHE A 65 -2.00 -14.39 8.63
N ARG A 66 -3.11 -14.23 7.91
CA ARG A 66 -3.11 -13.94 6.47
C ARG A 66 -3.21 -12.43 6.26
N ILE A 67 -2.06 -11.76 6.09
CA ILE A 67 -1.98 -10.29 6.02
C ILE A 67 -1.58 -9.90 4.61
N ASN A 68 -2.51 -9.35 3.83
CA ASN A 68 -2.28 -8.95 2.44
C ASN A 68 -2.78 -7.52 2.21
N SER A 69 -2.27 -6.87 1.17
CA SER A 69 -2.77 -5.57 0.72
C SER A 69 -3.45 -5.70 -0.63
N VAL A 70 -4.41 -4.82 -0.90
CA VAL A 70 -5.22 -4.86 -2.11
C VAL A 70 -5.48 -3.46 -2.65
N ASN A 71 -5.26 -3.29 -3.95
CA ASN A 71 -5.73 -2.17 -4.71
C ASN A 71 -7.09 -2.55 -5.33
N PRO A 72 -8.21 -1.93 -4.88
CA PRO A 72 -9.55 -2.27 -5.33
C PRO A 72 -9.90 -1.63 -6.69
N GLY A 73 -8.93 -0.99 -7.36
CA GLY A 73 -9.13 -0.30 -8.62
C GLY A 73 -9.76 1.09 -8.50
N PHE A 74 -9.78 1.83 -9.61
CA PHE A 74 -10.37 3.16 -9.66
C PHE A 74 -11.90 3.08 -9.54
N THR A 75 -12.41 3.37 -8.35
CA THR A 75 -13.77 3.03 -7.92
C THR A 75 -14.63 4.27 -7.76
N LYS A 76 -15.89 4.22 -8.22
CA LYS A 76 -16.87 5.30 -8.11
C LYS A 76 -17.33 5.53 -6.67
N THR A 77 -16.60 6.37 -5.94
CA THR A 77 -16.86 6.71 -4.53
C THR A 77 -16.81 8.22 -4.32
N VAL A 78 -17.19 8.72 -3.14
CA VAL A 78 -17.02 10.14 -2.79
C VAL A 78 -15.56 10.59 -2.94
N MET A 79 -14.58 9.72 -2.59
CA MET A 79 -13.14 10.01 -2.69
C MET A 79 -12.70 10.35 -4.11
N THR A 80 -13.36 9.78 -5.12
CA THR A 80 -13.06 9.98 -6.54
C THR A 80 -14.07 10.92 -7.21
N HIS A 81 -14.88 11.64 -6.44
CA HIS A 81 -16.01 12.43 -6.94
C HIS A 81 -16.95 11.61 -7.84
N TYR A 82 -17.17 10.34 -7.48
CA TYR A 82 -17.94 9.34 -8.22
C TYR A 82 -17.42 9.04 -9.63
N GLN A 83 -16.19 9.44 -9.95
CA GLN A 83 -15.48 8.97 -11.13
C GLN A 83 -14.88 7.59 -10.87
N GLY A 84 -14.74 6.77 -11.91
CA GLY A 84 -14.22 5.42 -11.74
C GLY A 84 -14.62 4.47 -12.87
N ILE A 85 -13.87 3.37 -12.96
CA ILE A 85 -14.20 2.24 -13.83
C ILE A 85 -15.12 1.29 -13.06
N TYR A 86 -14.80 1.01 -11.79
CA TYR A 86 -15.49 0.02 -10.97
C TYR A 86 -16.58 0.66 -10.11
N THR A 87 -17.66 -0.09 -9.87
CA THR A 87 -18.64 0.17 -8.81
C THR A 87 -18.08 -0.23 -7.44
N PRO A 88 -18.62 0.30 -6.32
CA PRO A 88 -18.24 -0.15 -4.99
C PRO A 88 -18.35 -1.67 -4.80
N ASP A 89 -19.39 -2.30 -5.33
CA ASP A 89 -19.61 -3.75 -5.22
C ASP A 89 -18.55 -4.55 -5.98
N GLU A 90 -18.12 -4.08 -7.16
CA GLU A 90 -17.03 -4.70 -7.91
C GLU A 90 -15.69 -4.56 -7.19
N ALA A 91 -15.40 -3.37 -6.71
CA ALA A 91 -14.17 -3.03 -6.00
C ALA A 91 -14.03 -3.77 -4.66
N ALA A 92 -15.15 -4.10 -4.00
CA ALA A 92 -15.18 -4.83 -2.75
C ALA A 92 -14.78 -6.31 -2.89
N LYS A 93 -14.84 -6.89 -4.10
CA LYS A 93 -14.57 -8.32 -4.33
C LYS A 93 -13.18 -8.74 -3.85
N GLY A 94 -12.15 -7.95 -4.17
CA GLY A 94 -10.76 -8.23 -3.76
C GLY A 94 -10.60 -8.26 -2.23
N PRO A 95 -10.91 -7.16 -1.51
CA PRO A 95 -10.88 -7.12 -0.06
C PRO A 95 -11.71 -8.22 0.61
N VAL A 96 -12.95 -8.46 0.17
CA VAL A 96 -13.83 -9.48 0.76
C VAL A 96 -13.27 -10.88 0.54
N ARG A 97 -12.75 -11.19 -0.66
CA ARG A 97 -12.10 -12.47 -0.92
C ARG A 97 -10.92 -12.68 0.04
N LEU A 98 -10.05 -11.68 0.19
CA LEU A 98 -8.87 -11.75 1.08
C LEU A 98 -9.23 -11.88 2.56
N ALA A 99 -10.39 -11.35 2.98
CA ALA A 99 -10.88 -11.51 4.34
C ALA A 99 -11.42 -12.93 4.62
N LEU A 100 -11.73 -13.70 3.58
CA LEU A 100 -12.39 -15.01 3.65
C LEU A 100 -11.49 -16.17 3.16
N ILE A 101 -10.20 -15.92 2.93
CA ILE A 101 -9.25 -16.98 2.51
C ILE A 101 -9.04 -18.00 3.65
N PRO A 102 -8.73 -19.26 3.31
CA PRO A 102 -8.39 -20.27 4.31
C PRO A 102 -7.04 -19.98 4.99
N ASP A 103 -6.74 -20.69 6.07
CA ASP A 103 -5.50 -20.53 6.84
C ASP A 103 -4.25 -20.84 6.00
N GLU A 104 -4.37 -21.70 4.99
CA GLU A 104 -3.32 -22.01 4.01
C GLU A 104 -3.18 -20.94 2.90
N GLY A 105 -3.98 -19.88 2.98
CA GLY A 105 -4.00 -18.78 2.02
C GLY A 105 -2.71 -17.94 2.01
N PRO A 106 -2.58 -17.04 1.02
CA PRO A 106 -1.42 -16.18 0.87
C PRO A 106 -1.29 -15.21 2.07
N SER A 107 -0.06 -14.83 2.38
CA SER A 107 0.26 -13.78 3.34
C SER A 107 1.47 -12.98 2.86
N GLY A 108 1.50 -11.68 3.11
CA GLY A 108 2.52 -10.74 2.66
C GLY A 108 2.49 -10.44 1.16
N ARG A 109 1.33 -10.62 0.51
CA ARG A 109 1.15 -10.39 -0.94
C ARG A 109 0.35 -9.13 -1.23
N PHE A 110 0.45 -8.65 -2.47
CA PHE A 110 -0.29 -7.52 -2.99
C PHE A 110 -1.22 -7.96 -4.12
N PHE A 111 -2.44 -7.45 -4.13
CA PHE A 111 -3.46 -7.80 -5.11
C PHE A 111 -3.98 -6.57 -5.85
N PHE A 112 -4.24 -6.70 -7.14
CA PHE A 112 -5.10 -5.78 -7.88
C PHE A 112 -6.42 -6.48 -8.14
N GLN A 113 -7.51 -5.93 -7.59
CA GLN A 113 -8.80 -6.63 -7.52
C GLN A 113 -8.62 -8.01 -6.86
N THR A 114 -8.89 -9.10 -7.59
CA THR A 114 -8.77 -10.48 -7.12
C THR A 114 -7.45 -11.14 -7.51
N GLU A 115 -6.64 -10.50 -8.34
CA GLU A 115 -5.42 -11.08 -8.91
C GLU A 115 -4.18 -10.66 -8.13
N GLU A 116 -3.32 -11.63 -7.80
CA GLU A 116 -2.02 -11.33 -7.18
C GLU A 116 -1.14 -10.59 -8.19
N THR A 117 -0.43 -9.57 -7.71
CA THR A 117 0.48 -8.76 -8.53
C THR A 117 1.72 -8.34 -7.74
N ASN A 118 2.68 -7.73 -8.42
CA ASN A 118 3.92 -7.26 -7.81
C ASN A 118 3.72 -5.94 -7.07
N PHE A 119 4.48 -5.76 -5.99
CA PHE A 119 4.57 -4.51 -5.23
C PHE A 119 5.15 -3.36 -6.05
#